data_AF-A0A9X9WQN3-F1
#
_entry.id   AF-A0A9X9WQN3-F1
#
_cell.length_a   1.000
_cell.length_b   1.000
_cell.length_c   1.000
_cell.angle_alpha   90.00
_cell.angle_beta   90.00
_cell.angle_gamma   90.00
#
_symmetry.space_group_name_H-M   'P 1'
#
loop_
_entity.id
_entity.type
_entity.pdbx_description
1 polymer ?
#
loop_
_entity_poly.entity_id
_entity_poly.type
_entity_poly.pdbx_seq_one_letter_code
_entity_poly.pdbx_strand_id
1 'polypeptide(L)'
;MTGRRGTRGWLRHGRVRHRADQARRTAIALALLLGGCSAGQGPEAIGPLFRNMFGPAHEGREPPPGADADFPNLGTIPPRPSIPDPQVRNALTAALAEERQRSRNPFDPDTNPVPPRPAGTAGDRSMPMAPPGPAPLASAPRIPLEAPGPVAPVEP
;
A
#
# COMPACT_ATOMS: atom_id res chain seq x y z
N MET A 1 40.69 61.98 36.67
CA MET A 1 41.23 60.62 36.94
C MET A 1 40.06 59.84 37.51
N THR A 2 39.47 58.77 36.99
CA THR A 2 39.75 57.60 36.13
C THR A 2 38.33 57.07 35.77
N GLY A 3 38.02 56.22 34.79
CA GLY A 3 38.71 55.41 33.80
C GLY A 3 37.63 54.59 33.07
N ARG A 4 37.66 54.60 31.73
CA ARG A 4 36.83 53.78 30.83
C ARG A 4 36.96 52.28 31.15
N ARG A 5 35.86 51.54 31.20
CA ARG A 5 35.88 50.07 31.05
C ARG A 5 35.21 49.69 29.75
N GLY A 6 36.04 49.29 28.78
CA GLY A 6 35.60 48.80 27.48
C GLY A 6 35.00 47.39 27.59
N THR A 7 33.87 47.20 26.93
CA THR A 7 33.24 45.91 26.69
C THR A 7 34.00 45.19 25.57
N ARG A 8 34.69 44.09 25.92
CA ARG A 8 35.29 43.19 24.91
C ARG A 8 34.23 42.19 24.45
N GLY A 9 33.67 42.44 23.26
CA GLY A 9 32.86 41.46 22.56
C GLY A 9 33.72 40.28 22.11
N TRP A 10 33.39 39.08 22.60
CA TRP A 10 33.94 37.83 22.08
C TRP A 10 33.05 37.35 20.93
N LEU A 11 33.46 37.64 19.69
CA LEU A 11 32.94 36.97 18.50
C LEU A 11 33.54 35.56 18.42
N ARG A 12 32.81 34.57 18.96
CA ARG A 12 33.08 33.16 18.68
C ARG A 12 32.58 32.84 17.28
N HIS A 13 33.49 32.80 16.30
CA HIS A 13 33.20 32.25 14.98
C HIS A 13 32.91 30.74 15.08
N GLY A 14 31.64 30.38 14.87
CA GLY A 14 31.23 28.99 14.68
C GLY A 14 31.73 28.45 13.35
N ARG A 15 32.63 27.47 13.38
CA ARG A 15 33.00 26.69 12.18
C ARG A 15 31.84 25.74 11.86
N VAL A 16 31.10 26.04 10.81
CA VAL A 16 29.99 25.20 10.33
C VAL A 16 30.57 23.91 9.75
N ARG A 17 30.30 22.78 10.42
CA ARG A 17 30.78 21.44 10.06
C ARG A 17 29.92 20.82 8.95
N HIS A 18 29.90 21.42 7.76
CA HIS A 18 29.13 20.90 6.62
C HIS A 18 29.55 19.52 6.11
N ARG A 19 30.77 19.05 6.42
CA ARG A 19 31.28 17.76 5.96
C ARG A 19 30.73 16.54 6.73
N ALA A 20 30.28 16.72 7.97
CA ALA A 20 29.74 15.61 8.77
C ALA A 20 28.37 15.14 8.27
N ASP A 21 27.55 16.05 7.75
CA ASP A 21 26.22 15.72 7.22
C ASP A 21 26.28 14.99 5.88
N GLN A 22 27.31 15.23 5.07
CA GLN A 22 27.50 14.53 3.79
C GLN A 22 27.79 13.04 4.01
N ALA A 23 28.67 12.71 4.95
CA ALA A 23 29.00 11.33 5.30
C ALA A 23 27.78 10.57 5.87
N ARG A 24 26.93 11.26 6.63
CA ARG A 24 25.69 10.67 7.17
C ARG A 24 24.67 10.39 6.07
N ARG A 25 24.52 11.31 5.11
CA ARG A 25 23.61 11.12 3.96
C ARG A 25 24.09 10.02 3.03
N THR A 26 25.39 9.93 2.75
CA THR A 26 25.95 8.85 1.94
C THR A 26 25.86 7.50 2.65
N ALA A 27 26.08 7.44 3.97
CA ALA A 27 25.90 6.21 4.74
C ALA A 27 24.44 5.72 4.75
N ILE A 28 23.47 6.63 4.88
CA ILE A 28 22.03 6.28 4.80
C ILE A 28 21.67 5.80 3.39
N ALA A 29 22.14 6.49 2.34
CA ALA A 29 21.90 6.09 0.96
C ALA A 29 22.52 4.71 0.66
N LEU A 30 23.73 4.46 1.16
CA LEU A 30 24.41 3.17 1.02
C LEU A 30 23.66 2.07 1.78
N ALA A 31 23.20 2.33 3.00
CA ALA A 31 22.39 1.37 3.77
C ALA A 31 21.07 1.01 3.08
N LEU A 32 20.40 1.98 2.44
CA LEU A 32 19.19 1.75 1.64
C LEU A 32 19.47 0.91 0.39
N LEU A 33 20.59 1.16 -0.30
CA LEU A 33 21.02 0.37 -1.46
C LEU A 33 21.39 -1.07 -1.08
N LEU A 34 22.05 -1.29 0.06
CA LEU A 34 22.34 -2.65 0.54
C LEU A 34 21.11 -3.38 1.08
N GLY A 35 20.13 -2.68 1.64
CA GLY A 35 18.87 -3.27 2.11
C GLY A 35 17.96 -3.80 1.00
N GLY A 36 18.14 -3.31 -0.24
CA GLY A 36 17.41 -3.79 -1.42
C GLY A 36 17.92 -5.13 -1.97
N CYS A 37 19.15 -5.53 -1.62
CA CYS A 37 19.73 -6.83 -1.96
C CYS A 37 19.51 -7.86 -0.84
N SER A 38 18.28 -7.98 -0.33
CA SER A 38 17.97 -9.04 0.62
C SER A 38 18.05 -10.41 -0.07
N ALA A 39 18.74 -11.35 0.59
CA ALA A 39 18.79 -12.76 0.23
C ALA A 39 17.40 -13.39 0.41
N GLY A 40 16.50 -13.11 -0.54
CA GLY A 40 15.10 -13.55 -0.49
C GLY A 40 14.37 -13.36 -1.83
N GLN A 41 15.09 -12.96 -2.88
CA GLN A 41 14.58 -12.84 -4.24
C GLN A 41 15.21 -13.88 -5.18
N GLY A 42 15.84 -14.91 -4.60
CA GLY A 42 16.37 -16.06 -5.30
C GLY A 42 15.37 -17.23 -5.33
N PRO A 43 15.68 -18.32 -6.05
CA PRO A 43 14.82 -19.51 -6.14
C PRO A 43 14.48 -20.14 -4.78
N GLU A 44 15.35 -19.94 -3.77
CA GLU A 44 15.15 -20.35 -2.37
C GLU A 44 13.88 -19.76 -1.72
N ALA A 45 13.41 -18.59 -2.16
CA ALA A 45 12.25 -17.91 -1.60
C ALA A 45 10.90 -18.53 -2.01
N ILE A 46 10.94 -19.41 -3.01
CA ILE A 46 9.76 -20.10 -3.54
C ILE A 46 9.41 -21.33 -2.68
N GLY A 47 10.40 -21.97 -2.06
CA GLY A 47 10.21 -23.18 -1.23
C GLY A 47 9.20 -22.99 -0.08
N PRO A 48 9.27 -21.91 0.72
CA PRO A 48 8.30 -21.64 1.77
C PRO A 48 6.86 -21.46 1.28
N LEU A 49 6.67 -20.92 0.07
CA LEU A 49 5.34 -20.77 -0.55
C LEU A 49 4.74 -22.15 -0.84
N PHE A 50 5.49 -23.04 -1.48
CA PHE A 50 5.03 -24.41 -1.77
C PHE A 50 4.74 -25.20 -0.50
N ARG A 51 5.58 -25.06 0.53
CA ARG A 51 5.33 -25.69 1.84
C ARG A 51 4.03 -25.19 2.48
N ASN A 52 3.65 -23.94 2.28
CA ASN A 52 2.40 -23.40 2.81
C ASN A 52 1.17 -23.78 1.97
N MET A 53 1.33 -24.11 0.69
CA MET A 53 0.22 -24.51 -0.19
C MET A 53 -0.05 -26.02 -0.17
N PHE A 54 1.02 -26.82 -0.07
CA PHE A 54 0.96 -28.29 -0.20
C PHE A 54 1.61 -29.02 0.98
N GLY A 55 1.90 -28.31 2.08
CA GLY A 55 2.49 -28.90 3.26
C GLY A 55 1.53 -29.79 4.04
N PRO A 56 2.02 -30.41 5.15
CA PRO A 56 1.27 -31.39 5.93
C PRO A 56 -0.08 -30.89 6.46
N ALA A 57 -0.24 -29.57 6.63
CA ALA A 57 -1.50 -28.94 7.06
C ALA A 57 -2.65 -29.11 6.05
N HIS A 58 -2.35 -29.50 4.81
CA HIS A 58 -3.31 -29.71 3.73
C HIS A 58 -3.54 -31.19 3.39
N GLU A 59 -2.94 -32.13 4.13
CA GLU A 59 -3.16 -33.56 3.94
C GLU A 59 -4.65 -33.92 4.12
N GLY A 60 -5.20 -34.67 3.16
CA GLY A 60 -6.61 -35.08 3.16
C GLY A 60 -7.61 -34.01 2.70
N ARG A 61 -7.14 -32.82 2.28
CA ARG A 61 -7.98 -31.81 1.63
C ARG A 61 -7.89 -31.93 0.12
N GLU A 62 -8.98 -31.61 -0.56
CA GLU A 62 -8.96 -31.49 -2.02
C GLU A 62 -7.97 -30.38 -2.44
N PRO A 63 -7.15 -30.61 -3.48
CA PRO A 63 -6.17 -29.62 -3.91
C PRO A 63 -6.85 -28.29 -4.29
N PRO A 64 -6.15 -27.15 -4.13
CA PRO A 64 -6.70 -25.87 -4.54
C PRO A 64 -6.99 -25.86 -6.04
N PRO A 65 -8.01 -25.10 -6.50
CA PRO A 65 -8.36 -25.04 -7.91
C PRO A 65 -7.16 -24.56 -8.73
N GLY A 66 -6.85 -25.29 -9.81
CA GLY A 66 -5.69 -25.01 -10.66
C GLY A 66 -4.36 -25.57 -10.15
N ALA A 67 -4.35 -26.38 -9.08
CA ALA A 67 -3.14 -27.08 -8.63
C ALA A 67 -2.60 -28.08 -9.66
N ASP A 68 -3.49 -28.69 -10.45
CA ASP A 68 -3.14 -29.64 -11.51
C ASP A 68 -2.81 -28.94 -12.84
N ALA A 69 -2.94 -27.61 -12.91
CA ALA A 69 -2.61 -26.87 -14.12
C ALA A 69 -1.09 -26.75 -14.27
N ASP A 70 -0.61 -26.87 -15.50
CA ASP A 70 0.79 -26.60 -15.81
C ASP A 70 1.16 -25.17 -15.36
N PHE A 71 2.31 -25.02 -14.70
CA PHE A 71 2.80 -23.71 -14.34
C PHE A 71 2.98 -22.85 -15.60
N PRO A 72 2.60 -21.56 -15.54
CA PRO A 72 2.76 -20.68 -16.68
C PRO A 72 4.24 -20.61 -17.07
N ASN A 73 4.56 -21.12 -18.25
CA ASN A 73 5.88 -21.03 -18.83
C ASN A 73 6.02 -19.72 -19.64
N LEU A 74 7.25 -19.35 -20.01
CA LEU A 74 7.52 -18.13 -20.77
C LEU A 74 6.77 -18.06 -22.12
N GLY A 75 6.28 -19.18 -22.66
CA GLY A 75 5.45 -19.24 -23.87
C GLY A 75 3.95 -18.99 -23.61
N THR A 76 3.48 -19.18 -22.38
CA THR A 76 2.09 -18.88 -21.95
C THR A 76 1.92 -17.45 -21.47
N ILE A 77 3.02 -16.78 -21.09
CA ILE A 77 2.99 -15.38 -20.70
C ILE A 77 2.83 -14.55 -21.98
N PRO A 78 1.80 -13.69 -22.08
CA PRO A 78 1.64 -12.84 -23.24
C PRO A 78 2.89 -11.98 -23.43
N PRO A 79 3.25 -11.66 -24.69
CA PRO A 79 4.42 -10.85 -24.97
C PRO A 79 4.33 -9.53 -24.21
N ARG A 80 5.50 -9.04 -23.78
CA ARG A 80 5.58 -7.75 -23.08
C ARG A 80 4.87 -6.69 -23.94
N PRO A 81 3.99 -5.86 -23.34
CA PRO A 81 3.35 -4.78 -24.08
C PRO A 81 4.41 -3.84 -24.67
N SER A 82 4.18 -3.37 -25.89
CA SER A 82 5.06 -2.40 -26.54
C SER A 82 5.13 -1.12 -25.71
N ILE A 83 6.34 -0.57 -25.55
CA ILE A 83 6.52 0.71 -24.89
C ILE A 83 5.87 1.79 -25.77
N PRO A 84 4.96 2.62 -25.23
CA PRO A 84 4.34 3.70 -25.99
C PRO A 84 5.39 4.73 -26.40
N ASP A 85 5.15 5.41 -27.54
CA ASP A 85 6.02 6.46 -28.04
C ASP A 85 6.32 7.52 -26.96
N PRO A 86 7.59 7.95 -26.80
CA PRO A 86 7.98 8.93 -25.80
C PRO A 86 7.18 10.23 -25.86
N GLN A 87 6.72 10.70 -27.04
CA GLN A 87 5.91 11.91 -27.11
C GLN A 87 4.52 11.70 -26.52
N VAL A 88 3.88 10.56 -26.84
CA VAL A 88 2.58 10.18 -26.25
C VAL A 88 2.67 10.09 -24.73
N ARG A 89 3.73 9.46 -24.22
CA ARG A 89 3.95 9.35 -22.77
C ARG A 89 4.15 10.71 -22.12
N ASN A 90 4.89 11.61 -22.75
CA ASN A 90 5.11 12.97 -22.24
C ASN A 90 3.82 13.80 -22.26
N ALA A 91 3.03 13.69 -23.32
CA ALA A 91 1.72 14.35 -23.42
C ALA A 91 0.76 13.88 -22.32
N LEU A 92 0.67 12.57 -22.07
CA LEU A 92 -0.14 12.02 -20.98
C LEU A 92 0.36 12.47 -19.60
N THR A 93 1.67 12.54 -19.42
CA THR A 93 2.26 13.02 -18.16
C THR A 93 1.92 14.49 -17.91
N ALA A 94 1.98 15.33 -18.95
CA ALA A 94 1.61 16.74 -18.88
C ALA A 94 0.11 16.92 -18.58
N ALA A 95 -0.75 16.19 -19.28
CA ALA A 95 -2.20 16.23 -19.05
C ALA A 95 -2.57 15.81 -17.61
N LEU A 96 -1.93 14.76 -17.09
CA LEU A 96 -2.14 14.34 -15.70
C LEU A 96 -1.59 15.35 -14.68
N ALA A 97 -0.51 16.07 -15.01
CA ALA A 97 0.00 17.13 -14.14
C ALA A 97 -0.98 18.31 -14.07
N GLU A 98 -1.57 18.67 -15.21
CA GLU A 98 -2.60 19.70 -15.29
C GLU A 98 -3.86 19.30 -14.51
N GLU A 99 -4.34 18.07 -14.67
CA GLU A 99 -5.53 17.59 -13.96
C GLU A 99 -5.32 17.59 -12.44
N ARG A 100 -4.15 17.16 -11.95
CA ARG A 100 -3.80 17.26 -10.53
C ARG A 100 -3.75 18.70 -10.03
N GLN A 101 -3.43 19.65 -10.91
CA GLN A 101 -3.45 21.07 -10.56
C GLN A 101 -4.86 21.62 -10.50
N ARG A 102 -5.75 21.21 -11.43
CA ARG A 102 -7.17 21.54 -11.38
C ARG A 102 -7.84 20.97 -10.14
N SER A 103 -7.56 19.72 -9.80
CA SER A 103 -8.15 19.04 -8.65
C SER A 103 -7.74 19.63 -7.29
N ARG A 104 -6.63 20.38 -7.23
CA ARG A 104 -6.18 21.06 -5.99
C ARG A 104 -7.07 22.23 -5.63
N ASN A 105 -7.73 22.84 -6.60
CA ASN A 105 -8.73 23.85 -6.34
C ASN A 105 -10.07 23.13 -6.22
N PRO A 106 -10.68 23.08 -5.02
CA PRO A 106 -12.02 22.53 -4.90
C PRO A 106 -12.94 23.29 -5.85
N PHE A 107 -13.74 22.56 -6.62
CA PHE A 107 -14.75 23.12 -7.50
C PHE A 107 -15.62 24.07 -6.71
N ASP A 108 -15.66 25.34 -7.12
CA ASP A 108 -16.62 26.30 -6.60
C ASP A 108 -18.01 25.94 -7.17
N PRO A 109 -18.97 25.53 -6.34
CA PRO A 109 -20.30 25.12 -6.80
C PRO A 109 -21.05 26.24 -7.54
N ASP A 110 -20.62 27.50 -7.40
CA ASP A 110 -21.22 28.65 -8.08
C ASP A 110 -20.76 28.79 -9.55
N THR A 111 -19.63 28.21 -9.94
CA THR A 111 -19.11 28.30 -11.32
C THR A 111 -19.49 27.12 -12.21
N ASN A 112 -20.10 26.07 -11.66
CA ASN A 112 -20.45 24.88 -12.43
C ASN A 112 -21.87 24.39 -12.05
N PRO A 113 -22.92 24.87 -12.72
CA PRO A 113 -24.28 24.48 -12.40
C PRO A 113 -24.43 22.96 -12.59
N VAL A 114 -24.79 22.27 -11.50
CA VAL A 114 -25.08 20.84 -11.53
C VAL A 114 -26.23 20.62 -12.52
N PRO A 115 -26.07 19.75 -13.54
CA PRO A 115 -27.14 19.47 -14.49
C PRO A 115 -28.36 18.93 -13.74
N PRO A 116 -29.59 19.27 -14.18
CA PRO A 116 -30.81 18.84 -13.51
C PRO A 116 -30.83 17.30 -13.45
N ARG A 117 -30.98 16.78 -12.24
CA ARG A 117 -31.00 15.34 -12.00
C ARG A 117 -32.26 14.72 -12.64
N PRO A 118 -32.15 13.60 -13.39
CA PRO A 118 -33.32 12.93 -13.95
C PRO A 118 -34.23 12.39 -12.84
N ALA A 119 -35.55 12.45 -13.08
CA ALA A 119 -36.57 11.93 -12.17
C ALA A 119 -36.37 10.43 -11.90
N GLY A 120 -36.65 9.98 -10.68
CA GLY A 120 -36.54 8.58 -10.25
C GLY A 120 -35.14 8.13 -9.79
N THR A 121 -34.23 9.07 -9.54
CA THR A 121 -32.89 8.80 -8.99
C THR A 121 -32.89 8.77 -7.45
N ALA A 122 -31.93 8.07 -6.85
CA ALA A 122 -31.82 7.94 -5.40
C ALA A 122 -31.82 9.31 -4.69
N GLY A 123 -32.77 9.51 -3.76
CA GLY A 123 -33.03 10.78 -3.08
C GLY A 123 -34.13 11.65 -3.72
N ASP A 124 -34.75 11.22 -4.82
CA ASP A 124 -36.01 11.80 -5.31
C ASP A 124 -37.13 11.54 -4.29
N ARG A 125 -37.98 12.56 -4.02
CA ARG A 125 -39.11 12.47 -3.09
C ARG A 125 -40.16 11.44 -3.53
N SER A 126 -40.12 11.03 -4.81
CA SER A 126 -40.95 9.96 -5.38
C SER A 126 -40.47 8.54 -5.02
N MET A 127 -39.23 8.37 -4.55
CA MET A 127 -38.70 7.08 -4.08
C MET A 127 -38.91 6.96 -2.56
N PRO A 128 -39.45 5.83 -2.05
CA PRO A 128 -39.51 5.59 -0.62
C PRO A 128 -38.09 5.61 -0.06
N MET A 129 -37.82 6.55 0.85
CA MET A 129 -36.50 6.76 1.47
C MET A 129 -36.03 5.63 2.39
N ALA A 130 -36.88 4.64 2.65
CA ALA A 130 -36.54 3.51 3.49
C ALA A 130 -36.19 2.30 2.61
N PRO A 131 -34.99 1.72 2.75
CA PRO A 131 -34.69 0.44 2.11
C PRO A 131 -35.68 -0.62 2.62
N PRO A 132 -36.03 -1.63 1.79
CA PRO A 132 -36.84 -2.75 2.25
C PRO A 132 -36.18 -3.38 3.47
N GLY A 133 -36.99 -3.70 4.49
CA GLY A 133 -36.50 -4.29 5.73
C GLY A 133 -35.77 -5.62 5.48
N PRO A 134 -34.83 -6.01 6.36
CA PRO A 134 -34.13 -7.28 6.23
C PRO A 134 -35.13 -8.45 6.26
N ALA A 135 -34.89 -9.45 5.41
CA ALA A 135 -35.68 -10.68 5.43
C ALA A 135 -35.52 -11.38 6.80
N PRO A 136 -36.60 -11.93 7.39
CA PRO A 136 -36.50 -12.62 8.66
C PRO A 136 -35.61 -13.86 8.50
N LEU A 137 -34.53 -13.93 9.27
CA LEU A 137 -33.67 -15.10 9.32
C LEU A 137 -34.22 -16.10 10.35
N ALA A 138 -34.26 -17.38 9.98
CA ALA A 138 -34.56 -18.44 10.93
C ALA A 138 -33.46 -18.52 12.01
N SER A 139 -33.84 -18.77 13.26
CA SER A 139 -32.88 -18.93 14.35
C SER A 139 -31.96 -20.13 14.07
N ALA A 140 -30.65 -19.91 14.15
CA ALA A 140 -29.67 -20.98 14.08
C ALA A 140 -29.66 -21.81 15.39
N PRO A 141 -29.43 -23.13 15.33
CA PRO A 141 -29.21 -23.96 16.51
C PRO A 141 -27.89 -23.59 17.20
N ARG A 142 -27.86 -23.67 18.55
CA ARG A 142 -26.63 -23.41 19.32
C ARG A 142 -25.64 -24.56 19.17
N ILE A 143 -24.39 -24.23 18.83
CA ILE A 143 -23.26 -25.17 18.86
C ILE A 143 -22.67 -25.13 20.28
N PRO A 144 -22.54 -26.27 20.97
CA PRO A 144 -21.81 -26.34 22.24
C PRO A 144 -20.33 -26.02 22.00
N LEU A 145 -19.77 -25.08 22.76
CA LEU A 145 -18.31 -24.94 22.85
C LEU A 145 -17.80 -26.03 23.78
N GLU A 146 -17.10 -27.00 23.23
CA GLU A 146 -16.35 -27.99 24.01
C GLU A 146 -15.04 -27.33 24.49
N ALA A 147 -14.79 -27.39 25.80
CA ALA A 147 -13.57 -26.84 26.38
C ALA A 147 -12.37 -27.69 25.95
N PRO A 148 -11.22 -27.08 25.61
CA PRO A 148 -10.02 -27.85 25.28
C PRO A 148 -9.62 -28.71 26.48
N GLY A 149 -9.54 -30.03 26.26
CA GLY A 149 -9.07 -30.98 27.26
C GLY A 149 -7.61 -30.70 27.66
N PRO A 150 -7.19 -31.11 28.86
CA PRO A 150 -5.83 -30.88 29.34
C PRO A 150 -4.83 -31.60 28.43
N VAL A 151 -3.86 -30.83 27.90
CA VAL A 151 -2.73 -31.36 27.14
C VAL A 151 -1.79 -32.07 28.13
N ALA A 152 -1.63 -33.38 27.99
CA ALA A 152 -0.66 -34.13 28.77
C ALA A 152 0.77 -33.67 28.41
N PRO A 153 1.69 -33.57 29.39
CA PRO A 153 3.06 -33.16 29.14
C PRO A 153 3.78 -34.18 28.26
N VAL A 154 4.44 -33.68 27.21
CA VAL A 154 5.40 -34.43 26.40
C VAL A 154 6.69 -34.52 27.21
N GLU A 155 7.08 -35.73 27.62
CA GLU A 155 8.39 -36.00 28.23
C GLU A 155 9.52 -35.96 27.17
N PRO A 156 10.75 -35.59 27.56
CA PRO A 156 11.88 -35.31 26.67
C PRO A 156 12.51 -36.55 26.01
#